data_AF-A0A126PA88-F1
#
_entry.id   AF-A0A126PA88-F1
#
_cell.length_a   1.000
_cell.length_b   1.000
_cell.length_c   1.000
_cell.angle_alpha   90.00
_cell.angle_beta   90.00
_cell.angle_gamma   90.00
#
_symmetry.space_group_name_H-M   'P 1'
#
loop_
_entity.id
_entity.type
_entity.pdbx_description
1 polymer ?
#
loop_
_entity_poly.entity_id
_entity_poly.type
_entity_poly.pdbx_seq_one_letter_code
_entity_poly.pdbx_strand_id
1 'polypeptide(L)' 'MVNDELLVIARGSALEIQTAAGAVCGTIISDVVSVIDCINQGFSYVAVVKSISAGKCTVDIRHQ' A
#
# COMPACT_ATOMS: atom_id res chain seq x y z
N MET A 1 -4.49 6.00 19.00
CA MET A 1 -3.97 6.10 17.63
C MET A 1 -4.72 5.07 16.82
N VAL A 2 -5.52 5.50 15.86
CA VAL A 2 -6.18 4.57 14.94
C VAL A 2 -5.07 4.07 14.03
N ASN A 3 -4.77 2.77 14.07
CA ASN A 3 -3.93 2.15 13.04
C ASN A 3 -4.82 2.06 11.81
N ASP A 4 -4.85 3.12 11.00
CA ASP A 4 -5.56 3.10 9.73
C ASP A 4 -4.80 2.16 8.79
N GLU A 5 -5.26 0.92 8.69
CA GLU A 5 -4.79 -0.03 7.70
C GLU A 5 -5.34 0.37 6.33
N LEU A 6 -4.42 0.57 5.39
CA LEU A 6 -4.70 0.88 4.01
C LEU A 6 -4.54 -0.37 3.15
N LEU A 7 -5.36 -0.50 2.11
CA LEU A 7 -5.29 -1.62 1.17
C LEU A 7 -4.16 -1.38 0.17
N VAL A 8 -3.41 -2.44 -0.14
CA VAL A 8 -2.37 -2.43 -1.18
C VAL A 8 -2.89 -3.18 -2.41
N ILE A 9 -2.97 -2.49 -3.53
CA ILE A 9 -3.50 -3.05 -4.78
C ILE A 9 -2.44 -2.92 -5.88
N ALA A 10 -2.15 -4.02 -6.56
CA ALA A 10 -1.29 -4.00 -7.75
C ALA A 10 -2.07 -3.41 -8.95
N ARG A 11 -1.50 -2.38 -9.58
CA ARG A 11 -2.00 -1.78 -10.83
C ARG A 11 -0.87 -1.67 -11.84
N GLY A 12 -0.79 -2.65 -12.75
CA GLY A 12 0.30 -2.73 -13.70
C GLY A 12 1.64 -2.88 -12.97
N SER A 13 2.53 -1.91 -13.12
CA SER A 13 3.86 -1.88 -12.50
C SER A 13 3.94 -1.05 -11.21
N ALA A 14 2.82 -0.66 -10.62
CA ALA A 14 2.76 0.16 -9.41
C ALA A 14 1.86 -0.45 -8.33
N LEU A 15 2.08 -0.06 -7.09
CA LEU A 15 1.16 -0.31 -5.97
C LEU A 15 0.33 0.92 -5.70
N GLU A 16 -0.99 0.79 -5.76
CA GLU A 16 -1.92 1.78 -5.23
C GLU A 16 -2.19 1.50 -3.75
N ILE A 17 -2.11 2.56 -2.95
CA ILE A 17 -2.49 2.55 -1.54
C ILE A 17 -3.87 3.19 -1.43
N GLN A 18 -4.86 2.44 -0.93
CA GLN A 18 -6.24 2.89 -0.86
C GLN A 18 -6.79 2.86 0.57
N THR A 19 -7.70 3.78 0.90
CA THR A 19 -8.50 3.68 2.12
C THR A 19 -9.48 2.51 2.04
N ALA A 20 -10.05 2.09 3.17
CA ALA A 20 -11.13 1.09 3.20
C ALA A 20 -12.37 1.50 2.37
N ALA A 21 -12.55 2.80 2.09
CA ALA A 21 -13.61 3.32 1.23
C ALA A 21 -13.24 3.33 -0.28
N GLY A 22 -12.04 2.85 -0.64
CA GLY A 22 -11.56 2.80 -2.03
C GLY A 22 -10.95 4.11 -2.56
N ALA A 23 -10.74 5.11 -1.70
CA ALA A 23 -10.08 6.34 -2.11
C ALA A 23 -8.55 6.13 -2.20
N VAL A 24 -7.93 6.54 -3.31
CA VAL A 24 -6.48 6.41 -3.51
C VAL A 24 -5.73 7.45 -2.68
N CYS A 25 -4.89 6.98 -1.75
CA CYS A 25 -4.03 7.80 -0.90
C CYS A 25 -2.66 8.08 -1.54
N GLY A 26 -2.22 7.21 -2.44
CA GLY A 26 -0.94 7.35 -3.13
C GLY A 26 -0.57 6.15 -3.97
N THR A 27 0.57 6.28 -4.66
CA THR A 27 1.11 5.25 -5.54
C THR A 27 2.60 5.07 -5.28
N ILE A 28 3.05 3.82 -5.18
CA ILE A 28 4.46 3.45 -5.04
C ILE A 28 4.91 2.83 -6.36
N ILE A 29 5.95 3.42 -6.96
CA ILE A 29 6.40 3.10 -8.32
C ILE A 29 7.79 2.44 -8.40
N SER A 30 8.55 2.39 -7.30
CA SER A 30 9.92 1.85 -7.27
C SER A 30 10.02 0.65 -6.33
N ASP A 31 10.79 -0.37 -6.72
CA ASP A 31 11.15 -1.55 -5.90
C ASP A 31 9.96 -2.41 -5.40
N VAL A 32 8.83 -2.38 -6.11
CA VAL A 32 7.59 -3.09 -5.72
C VAL A 32 7.33 -4.39 -6.49
N VAL A 33 8.20 -4.76 -7.44
CA VAL A 33 7.96 -5.90 -8.35
C VAL A 33 7.67 -7.20 -7.59
N SER A 34 8.47 -7.51 -6.57
CA SER A 34 8.27 -8.73 -5.77
C SER A 34 6.94 -8.73 -5.01
N VAL A 35 6.48 -7.57 -4.54
CA VAL A 35 5.18 -7.43 -3.86
C VAL A 35 4.04 -7.60 -4.86
N ILE A 36 4.16 -7.01 -6.06
CA ILE A 36 3.20 -7.17 -7.14
C ILE A 36 3.07 -8.64 -7.55
N ASP A 37 4.19 -9.35 -7.68
CA ASP A 37 4.19 -10.77 -8.03
C ASP A 37 3.46 -11.61 -6.97
N CYS A 38 3.65 -11.32 -5.68
CA CYS A 38 2.89 -11.98 -4.62
C CYS A 38 1.39 -11.65 -4.69
N ILE A 39 1.01 -10.39 -4.93
CA ILE A 39 -0.41 -10.01 -5.10
C ILE A 39 -1.03 -10.76 -6.28
N ASN A 40 -0.33 -10.85 -7.40
CA ASN A 40 -0.80 -11.58 -8.59
C ASN A 40 -0.94 -13.09 -8.35
N GLN A 41 -0.24 -13.65 -7.37
CA GLN A 41 -0.38 -15.04 -6.93
C GLN A 41 -1.52 -15.26 -5.93
N GLY A 42 -2.25 -14.19 -5.56
CA GLY A 42 -3.40 -14.25 -4.66
C GLY A 42 -3.09 -13.93 -3.20
N PHE A 43 -1.88 -13.45 -2.88
CA PHE A 43 -1.55 -12.98 -1.53
C PHE A 43 -2.08 -11.57 -1.27
N SER A 44 -2.50 -11.31 -0.03
CA SER A 44 -3.03 -10.01 0.39
C SER A 44 -2.02 -9.24 1.22
N TYR A 45 -1.93 -7.93 0.97
CA TYR A 45 -1.05 -7.02 1.68
C TYR A 45 -1.81 -5.81 2.18
N VAL A 46 -1.39 -5.31 3.34
CA VAL A 46 -1.86 -4.05 3.93
C VAL A 46 -0.71 -3.08 4.10
N ALA A 47 -1.01 -1.79 4.03
CA ALA A 47 -0.08 -0.71 4.31
C ALA A 47 -0.50 -0.03 5.62
N VAL A 48 0.41 0.01 6.58
CA VAL A 48 0.19 0.66 7.88
C VAL A 48 0.90 2.00 7.88
N VAL A 49 0.15 3.08 8.13
CA VAL A 49 0.72 4.43 8.22
C VAL A 49 1.66 4.53 9.42
N LYS A 50 2.92 4.86 9.16
CA LYS A 50 3.94 5.09 10.20
C LYS A 50 4.00 6.54 10.62
N SER A 51 4.00 7.44 9.65
CA SER A 51 4.06 8.88 9.89
C SER A 51 3.53 9.66 8.70
N ILE A 52 3.00 10.85 9.00
CA ILE A 52 2.61 11.84 8.01
C ILE A 52 3.36 13.12 8.35
N SER A 53 4.23 13.59 7.46
CA SER A 53 5.01 14.81 7.67
C SER A 53 5.35 15.48 6.35
N ALA A 54 5.35 16.82 6.32
CA ALA A 54 5.69 17.62 5.14
C ALA A 54 4.95 17.19 3.85
N GLY A 55 3.67 16.84 3.96
CA GLY A 55 2.84 16.39 2.83
C GLY A 55 3.18 15.00 2.30
N LYS A 56 4.03 14.24 2.99
CA LYS A 56 4.40 12.86 2.65
C LYS A 56 3.84 11.89 3.69
N CYS A 57 3.42 10.72 3.22
CA CYS A 57 2.98 9.60 4.05
C CYS A 57 4.00 8.47 3.94
N THR A 58 4.53 8.02 5.07
CA THR A 58 5.40 6.83 5.14
C THR A 58 4.56 5.66 5.63
N VAL A 59 4.62 4.55 4.91
CA VAL A 59 3.86 3.33 5.24
C VAL A 59 4.79 2.12 5.36
N ASP A 60 4.43 1.19 6.24
CA ASP A 60 4.98 -0.17 6.25
C ASP A 60 4.02 -1.07 5.46
N ILE A 61 4.51 -1.79 4.45
CA ILE A 61 3.74 -2.84 3.77
C ILE A 61 3.97 -4.18 4.45
N ARG A 62 2.89 -4.91 4.75
CA ARG A 62 2.91 -6.21 5.43
C ARG A 62 1.97 -7.19 4.75
N HIS A 63 2.35 -8.47 4.75
CA HIS A 63 1.44 -9.55 4.41
C HIS A 63 0.36 -9.67 5.48
N GLN A 64 -0.88 -9.94 5.07
CA GLN A 64 -2.04 -10.08 5.95
C GLN A 64 -2.12 -11.44 6.64
#